data_AF-A0A1X1YMH0-F1
#
_entry.id   AF-A0A1X1YMH0-F1
#
_cell.length_a   1.000
_cell.length_b   1.000
_cell.length_c   1.000
_cell.angle_alpha   90.00
_cell.angle_beta   90.00
_cell.angle_gamma   90.00
#
_symmetry.space_group_name_H-M   'P 1'
#
loop_
_entity.id
_entity.type
_entity.pdbx_description
1 polymer ?
#
loop_
_entity_poly.entity_id
_entity_poly.type
_entity_poly.pdbx_seq_one_letter_code
_entity_poly.pdbx_strand_id
1 'polypeptide(L)'
;MADIRGNTTGGAAAGSSVGMHLHPEFPPVPTGSDPKSQQIAAELKAFIEAAHREIAVYNQSVDALRAGMTAAPQATETTDQSGADTVNSSGEGRYTI
;
A
#
# COMPACT_ATOMS: atom_id res chain seq x y z
N MET A 1 8.66 -30.46 -13.80
CA MET A 1 7.40 -29.86 -13.31
C MET A 1 7.70 -28.40 -13.04
N ALA A 2 7.13 -27.49 -13.83
CA ALA A 2 7.27 -26.05 -13.58
C ALA A 2 6.48 -25.72 -12.31
N ASP A 3 7.11 -25.03 -11.37
CA ASP A 3 6.49 -24.59 -10.14
C ASP A 3 5.53 -23.43 -10.44
N ILE A 4 4.28 -23.77 -10.77
CA ILE A 4 3.19 -22.79 -11.00
C ILE A 4 2.91 -21.96 -9.73
N ARG A 5 3.35 -22.45 -8.56
CA ARG A 5 3.18 -21.79 -7.24
C ARG A 5 4.29 -20.78 -6.91
N GLY A 6 5.37 -20.74 -7.70
CA GLY A 6 6.67 -20.18 -7.28
C GLY A 6 6.84 -18.66 -7.27
N ASN A 7 5.80 -17.82 -7.37
CA ASN A 7 6.00 -16.36 -7.50
C ASN A 7 5.08 -15.48 -6.64
N THR A 8 4.05 -16.03 -6.00
CA THR A 8 3.11 -15.27 -5.15
C THR A 8 3.73 -14.87 -3.82
N THR A 9 4.49 -15.77 -3.19
CA THR A 9 5.20 -15.51 -1.93
C THR A 9 6.30 -14.44 -2.08
N GLY A 10 7.00 -14.43 -3.23
CA GLY A 10 7.99 -13.41 -3.57
C GLY A 10 7.36 -12.01 -3.77
N GLY A 11 6.19 -11.97 -4.41
CA GLY A 11 5.41 -10.73 -4.59
C GLY A 11 4.90 -10.13 -3.28
N ALA A 12 4.41 -10.96 -2.35
CA ALA A 12 3.97 -10.50 -1.03
C ALA A 12 5.15 -9.97 -0.18
N ALA A 13 6.30 -10.66 -0.20
CA ALA A 13 7.50 -10.20 0.49
C ALA A 13 8.03 -8.88 -0.08
N ALA A 14 8.04 -8.72 -1.42
CA ALA A 14 8.41 -7.47 -2.07
C ALA A 14 7.43 -6.34 -1.75
N GLY A 15 6.13 -6.61 -1.65
CA GLY A 15 5.10 -5.64 -1.28
C GLY A 15 5.36 -4.95 0.06
N SER A 16 5.84 -5.72 1.06
CA SER A 16 6.09 -5.21 2.42
C SER A 16 7.12 -4.08 2.48
N SER A 17 8.05 -4.00 1.53
CA SER A 17 9.14 -3.03 1.49
C SER A 17 8.96 -1.92 0.46
N VAL A 18 7.80 -1.84 -0.21
CA VAL A 18 7.54 -0.78 -1.19
C VAL A 18 7.22 0.54 -0.50
N GLY A 19 7.94 1.57 -0.92
CA GLY A 19 7.76 2.95 -0.48
C GLY A 19 8.28 3.21 0.94
N MET A 20 8.60 4.46 1.21
CA MET A 20 8.95 4.95 2.55
C MET A 20 8.00 6.07 2.91
N HIS A 21 7.51 6.10 4.14
CA HIS A 21 6.72 7.23 4.61
C HIS A 21 7.56 8.51 4.62
N LEU A 22 6.94 9.62 4.26
CA LEU A 22 7.51 10.95 4.45
C LEU A 22 7.26 11.38 5.90
N HIS A 23 8.26 12.03 6.51
CA HIS A 23 8.13 12.60 7.83
C HIS A 23 7.24 13.86 7.79
N PRO A 24 6.21 13.96 8.64
CA PRO A 24 5.31 15.10 8.63
C PRO A 24 5.87 16.32 9.37
N GLU A 25 6.95 16.19 10.14
CA GLU A 25 7.41 17.28 11.00
C GLU A 25 8.20 18.34 10.22
N PHE A 26 7.77 19.60 10.38
CA PHE A 26 8.46 20.78 9.86
C PHE A 26 9.06 21.60 11.00
N PRO A 27 10.17 22.33 10.75
CA PRO A 27 10.68 23.28 11.72
C PRO A 27 9.65 24.38 12.01
N PRO A 28 9.71 25.01 13.20
CA PRO A 28 8.80 26.11 13.55
C PRO A 28 8.86 27.26 12.56
N VAL A 29 7.69 27.85 12.27
CA VAL A 29 7.59 29.07 11.45
C VAL A 29 8.25 30.24 12.20
N PRO A 30 9.23 30.94 11.61
CA PRO A 30 9.84 32.11 12.23
C PRO A 30 8.81 33.23 12.45
N THR A 31 9.00 33.99 13.53
CA THR A 31 8.12 35.11 13.88
C THR A 31 8.86 36.44 13.73
N GLY A 32 8.15 37.45 13.24
CA GLY A 32 8.64 38.84 13.14
C GLY A 32 7.51 39.81 13.41
N SER A 33 7.82 40.96 13.99
CA SER A 33 6.83 41.96 14.41
C SER A 33 6.45 42.95 13.32
N ASP A 34 7.24 43.08 12.26
CA ASP A 34 6.92 43.94 11.13
C ASP A 34 5.85 43.30 10.20
N PRO A 35 5.03 44.11 9.52
CA PRO A 35 3.92 43.60 8.70
C PRO A 35 4.36 42.64 7.59
N LYS A 36 5.56 42.82 7.03
CA LYS A 36 6.05 41.95 5.95
C LYS A 36 6.44 40.58 6.48
N SER A 37 7.12 40.53 7.62
CA SER A 37 7.42 39.27 8.30
C SER A 37 6.16 38.51 8.72
N GLN A 38 5.11 39.21 9.15
CA GLN A 38 3.82 38.58 9.46
C GLN A 38 3.14 37.95 8.23
N GLN A 39 3.18 38.63 7.07
CA GLN A 39 2.66 38.08 5.81
C GLN A 39 3.43 36.82 5.39
N ILE A 40 4.76 36.86 5.43
CA ILE A 40 5.61 35.70 5.12
C ILE A 40 5.32 34.54 6.06
N ALA A 41 5.18 34.81 7.36
CA ALA A 41 4.85 33.77 8.35
C ALA A 41 3.47 33.14 8.08
N ALA A 42 2.47 33.93 7.66
CA ALA A 42 1.15 33.43 7.31
C ALA A 42 1.19 32.53 6.05
N GLU A 43 1.89 32.96 5.01
CA GLU A 43 2.07 32.15 3.79
C GLU A 43 2.83 30.86 4.07
N LEU A 44 3.92 30.93 4.83
CA LEU A 44 4.70 29.76 5.20
C LEU A 44 3.87 28.77 6.04
N LYS A 45 3.06 29.27 6.96
CA LYS A 45 2.12 28.43 7.73
C LYS A 45 1.12 27.73 6.81
N ALA A 46 0.51 28.45 5.87
CA ALA A 46 -0.43 27.87 4.92
C ALA A 46 0.23 26.79 4.04
N PHE A 47 1.46 27.03 3.60
CA PHE A 47 2.27 26.05 2.85
C PHE A 47 2.52 24.78 3.68
N ILE A 48 2.97 24.92 4.94
CA ILE A 48 3.22 23.77 5.82
C ILE A 48 1.93 22.99 6.09
N GLU A 49 0.79 23.65 6.29
CA GLU A 49 -0.50 22.98 6.45
C GLU A 49 -0.96 22.24 5.19
N ALA A 50 -0.62 22.72 4.00
CA ALA A 50 -0.84 21.99 2.76
C ALA A 50 0.09 20.79 2.65
N ALA A 51 1.37 20.97 2.95
CA ALA A 51 2.37 19.90 2.91
C ALA A 51 2.04 18.76 3.90
N HIS A 52 1.55 19.05 5.10
CA HIS A 52 1.04 18.04 6.03
C HIS A 52 -0.07 17.18 5.42
N ARG A 53 -1.01 17.80 4.71
CA ARG A 53 -2.12 17.09 4.07
C ARG A 53 -1.62 16.19 2.95
N GLU A 54 -0.71 16.69 2.12
CA GLU A 54 -0.11 15.90 1.03
C GLU A 54 0.72 14.73 1.56
N ILE A 55 1.51 14.93 2.61
CA ILE A 55 2.28 13.87 3.27
C ILE A 55 1.35 12.78 3.82
N ALA A 56 0.24 13.17 4.45
CA ALA A 56 -0.75 12.21 4.96
C ALA A 56 -1.35 11.36 3.81
N VAL A 57 -1.76 12.01 2.71
CA VAL A 57 -2.29 11.32 1.52
C VAL A 57 -1.26 10.39 0.89
N TYR A 58 -0.01 10.84 0.78
CA TYR A 58 1.09 10.04 0.25
C TYR A 58 1.34 8.80 1.12
N ASN A 59 1.47 8.97 2.44
CA ASN A 59 1.71 7.85 3.35
C ASN A 59 0.56 6.84 3.33
N GLN A 60 -0.69 7.32 3.28
CA GLN A 60 -1.86 6.46 3.11
C GLN A 60 -1.83 5.68 1.78
N SER A 61 -1.35 6.31 0.70
CA SER A 61 -1.21 5.66 -0.60
C SER A 61 -0.12 4.58 -0.59
N VAL A 62 1.00 4.82 0.10
CA VAL A 62 2.05 3.81 0.32
C VAL A 62 1.50 2.61 1.09
N ASP A 63 0.70 2.86 2.13
CA ASP A 63 0.08 1.78 2.91
C ASP A 63 -0.93 0.98 2.10
N ALA A 64 -1.77 1.66 1.30
CA ALA A 64 -2.71 1.00 0.40
C ALA A 64 -2.00 0.15 -0.67
N LEU A 65 -0.89 0.64 -1.21
CA LEU A 65 -0.06 -0.10 -2.17
C LEU A 65 0.54 -1.35 -1.52
N ARG A 66 1.12 -1.22 -0.33
CA ARG A 66 1.68 -2.34 0.44
C ARG A 66 0.62 -3.41 0.74
N ALA A 67 -0.57 -2.98 1.14
CA ALA A 67 -1.70 -3.86 1.39
C ALA A 67 -2.15 -4.58 0.11
N GLY A 68 -2.31 -3.86 -1.00
CA GLY A 68 -2.70 -4.43 -2.29
C GLY A 68 -1.70 -5.45 -2.83
N MET A 69 -0.40 -5.14 -2.75
CA MET A 69 0.67 -6.05 -3.17
C MET A 69 0.77 -7.32 -2.33
N THR A 70 0.31 -7.27 -1.07
CA THR A 70 0.24 -8.46 -0.19
C THR A 70 -1.03 -9.27 -0.46
N ALA A 71 -2.18 -8.60 -0.60
CA ALA A 71 -3.48 -9.25 -0.73
C ALA A 71 -3.70 -9.90 -2.10
N ALA A 72 -3.21 -9.29 -3.18
CA ALA A 72 -3.45 -9.82 -4.53
C ALA A 72 -2.87 -11.23 -4.75
N PRO A 73 -1.60 -11.53 -4.39
CA PRO A 73 -1.06 -12.88 -4.48
C PRO A 73 -1.82 -13.90 -3.62
N GLN A 74 -2.22 -13.53 -2.40
CA GLN A 74 -2.98 -14.41 -1.50
C GLN A 74 -4.36 -14.77 -2.04
N ALA A 75 -5.04 -13.81 -2.67
CA ALA A 75 -6.34 -14.06 -3.31
C ALA A 75 -6.21 -15.03 -4.50
N THR A 76 -5.14 -14.91 -5.28
CA THR A 76 -4.82 -15.87 -6.36
C THR A 76 -4.58 -17.27 -5.81
N GLU A 77 -3.71 -17.42 -4.81
CA GLU A 77 -3.44 -18.73 -4.17
C GLU A 77 -4.73 -19.39 -3.63
N THR A 78 -5.59 -18.61 -2.98
CA THR A 78 -6.85 -19.11 -2.43
C THR A 78 -7.79 -19.60 -3.53
N THR A 79 -7.88 -18.85 -4.63
CA THR A 79 -8.72 -19.20 -5.78
C THR A 79 -8.19 -20.45 -6.47
N ASP A 80 -6.87 -20.55 -6.66
CA ASP A 80 -6.22 -21.71 -7.26
C ASP A 80 -6.45 -22.97 -6.42
N GLN A 81 -6.32 -22.88 -5.09
CA GLN A 81 -6.59 -24.01 -4.19
C GLN A 81 -8.06 -24.45 -4.27
N SER A 82 -9.00 -23.51 -4.25
CA SER A 82 -10.43 -23.82 -4.39
C SER A 82 -10.74 -24.49 -5.73
N GLY A 83 -10.09 -24.06 -6.81
CA GLY A 83 -10.21 -24.67 -8.13
C GLY A 83 -9.65 -26.10 -8.15
N ALA A 84 -8.48 -26.31 -7.56
CA ALA A 84 -7.87 -27.64 -7.45
C ALA A 84 -8.76 -28.62 -6.66
N ASP A 85 -9.35 -28.19 -5.55
CA ASP A 85 -10.25 -29.00 -4.73
C ASP A 85 -11.54 -29.38 -5.49
N THR A 86 -12.06 -28.45 -6.31
CA THR A 86 -13.22 -28.68 -7.18
C THR A 86 -12.91 -29.72 -8.27
N VAL A 87 -11.74 -29.61 -8.91
CA VAL A 87 -11.33 -30.61 -9.91
C VAL A 87 -11.14 -31.98 -9.27
N ASN A 88 -10.48 -32.05 -8.11
CA ASN A 88 -10.24 -33.31 -7.41
C ASN A 88 -11.55 -34.02 -7.02
N SER A 89 -12.52 -33.28 -6.48
CA SER A 89 -13.85 -33.80 -6.15
C SER A 89 -14.69 -34.19 -7.38
N SER A 90 -14.50 -33.52 -8.53
CA SER A 90 -15.19 -33.89 -9.78
C SER A 90 -14.68 -35.21 -10.39
N GLY A 91 -13.44 -35.60 -10.11
CA GLY A 91 -12.85 -36.86 -10.56
C GLY A 91 -13.30 -38.10 -9.77
N GLU A 92 -13.84 -37.90 -8.57
CA GLU A 92 -14.37 -38.98 -7.70
C GLU A 92 -15.80 -39.42 -8.09
N GLY A 93 -16.44 -38.71 -9.03
CA GLY A 93 -17.69 -39.09 -9.67
C GLY A 93 -17.51 -40.30 -10.60
N ARG A 94 -17.30 -41.48 -10.01
CA ARG A 94 -17.31 -42.77 -10.70
C ARG A 94 -18.69 -42.96 -11.34
N TYR A 95 -18.79 -42.83 -12.66
CA TYR A 95 -19.94 -43.29 -13.41
C TYR A 95 -20.13 -44.79 -13.11
N THR A 96 -21.11 -45.13 -12.26
CA THR A 96 -21.65 -46.48 -12.18
C THR A 96 -22.54 -46.68 -13.40
N ILE A 97 -22.01 -47.40 -14.39
CA ILE A 97 -22.78 -48.03 -15.47
C ILE A 97 -23.40 -49.31 -14.91
#